data_AF-A0A0G0JV08-F1
#
_entry.id   AF-A0A0G0JV08-F1
#
_cell.length_a   1.000
_cell.length_b   1.000
_cell.length_c   1.000
_cell.angle_alpha   90.00
_cell.angle_beta   90.00
_cell.angle_gamma   90.00
#
_symmetry.space_group_name_H-M   'P 1'
#
loop_
_entity.id
_entity.type
_entity.pdbx_description
1 polymer ?
#
loop_
_entity_poly.entity_id
_entity_poly.type
_entity_poly.pdbx_seq_one_letter_code
_entity_poly.pdbx_strand_id
1 'polypeptide(L)'
;MVYTKSMLPFVFLRFWFIDSPKNLIAFFASLNNAFLQLFSLPLLVNTYFKPWKNEYREGLIGFSIGMGIFVKTFVIVADVILLFILLLIEFCLFVGFIFLPVLFIFSIIYSSLSRELLFPVLFILILFIFLSFKPKKSFAEIIASQKQVIDIIKFLLKRKEINFFLKKADIKREEINLIEIQKNTVITDSLDFFADYLLSTEEQTKLLFRKQLKKEDLQNIAYWAKATFSDEGKPFKVNFFGEGFAESWTYGWTLETKKYMIDLTPEILNKKPLLLGRQNEYKQLLGALAGRKSVILMGEPGSGKNTLIETLCFESFSSDLKDFHHQRIFKLYLDTLLAGAGDQGEIEKRLDEIIAEISHSGNVVIYISDFENILGSSSFKIDLSGVLIPYLKSKS
;
A
#
# COMPACT_ATOMS: atom_id res chain seq x y z
N MET A 1 -32.60 -1.25 14.15
CA MET A 1 -32.85 -1.25 15.60
C MET A 1 -32.58 0.12 16.21
N VAL A 2 -33.64 0.74 16.74
CA VAL A 2 -33.57 1.90 17.66
C VAL A 2 -33.04 1.35 18.98
N TYR A 3 -31.88 1.84 19.45
CA TYR A 3 -31.32 1.39 20.72
C TYR A 3 -32.24 1.87 21.85
N THR A 4 -32.88 0.94 22.55
CA THR A 4 -33.58 1.23 23.81
C THR A 4 -32.55 1.61 24.87
N LYS A 5 -32.93 2.53 25.78
CA LYS A 5 -32.08 3.10 26.84
C LYS A 5 -31.40 2.05 27.74
N SER A 6 -31.89 0.81 27.76
CA SER A 6 -31.37 -0.31 28.55
C SER A 6 -30.13 -1.02 27.98
N MET A 7 -29.82 -0.88 26.68
CA MET A 7 -28.64 -1.54 26.07
C MET A 7 -27.35 -0.70 26.14
N LEU A 8 -27.45 0.56 26.55
CA LEU A 8 -26.34 1.53 26.52
C LEU A 8 -25.13 1.11 27.40
N PRO A 9 -25.32 0.59 28.63
CA PRO A 9 -24.20 0.14 29.46
C PRO A 9 -23.46 -1.07 28.87
N PHE A 10 -24.18 -2.03 28.29
CA PHE A 10 -23.59 -3.21 27.68
C PHE A 10 -22.79 -2.86 26.42
N VAL A 11 -23.33 -1.97 25.58
CA VAL A 11 -22.62 -1.46 24.39
C VAL A 11 -21.37 -0.69 24.77
N PHE A 12 -21.42 0.12 25.84
CA PHE A 12 -20.26 0.85 26.34
C PHE A 12 -19.15 -0.10 26.83
N LEU A 13 -19.50 -1.10 27.65
CA LEU A 13 -18.53 -2.07 28.16
C LEU A 13 -17.90 -2.90 27.05
N ARG A 14 -18.70 -3.39 26.10
CA ARG A 14 -18.20 -4.13 24.93
C ARG A 14 -17.28 -3.25 24.08
N PHE A 15 -17.66 -2.02 23.82
CA PHE A 15 -16.83 -1.07 23.09
C PHE A 15 -15.47 -0.85 23.79
N TRP A 16 -15.49 -0.58 25.09
CA TRP A 16 -14.27 -0.18 25.81
C TRP A 16 -13.31 -1.33 26.08
N PHE A 17 -13.83 -2.52 26.41
CA PHE A 17 -13.00 -3.64 26.85
C PHE A 17 -12.78 -4.72 25.78
N ILE A 18 -13.52 -4.70 24.67
CA ILE A 18 -13.38 -5.70 23.60
C ILE A 18 -13.04 -5.05 22.27
N ASP A 19 -13.87 -4.13 21.77
CA ASP A 19 -13.73 -3.64 20.40
C ASP A 19 -12.58 -2.62 20.27
N SER A 20 -12.49 -1.65 21.19
CA SER A 20 -11.45 -0.61 21.17
C SER A 20 -10.04 -1.15 21.44
N PRO A 21 -9.80 -2.04 22.42
CA PRO A 21 -8.47 -2.57 22.66
C PRO A 21 -7.93 -3.36 21.46
N LYS A 22 -8.79 -4.12 20.76
CA LYS A 22 -8.41 -4.80 19.51
C LYS A 22 -7.97 -3.81 18.44
N ASN A 23 -8.74 -2.74 18.23
CA ASN A 23 -8.40 -1.71 17.24
C ASN A 23 -7.11 -0.96 17.62
N LEU A 24 -6.90 -0.71 18.91
CA LEU A 24 -5.74 -0.01 19.42
C LEU A 24 -4.46 -0.86 19.30
N ILE A 25 -4.54 -2.16 19.58
CA ILE A 25 -3.46 -3.12 19.30
C ILE A 25 -3.15 -3.16 17.80
N ALA A 26 -4.18 -3.21 16.93
CA ALA A 26 -3.97 -3.20 15.49
C ALA A 26 -3.32 -1.89 15.00
N PHE A 27 -3.69 -0.76 15.60
CA PHE A 27 -3.05 0.53 15.35
C PHE A 27 -1.58 0.53 15.77
N PHE A 28 -1.25 0.10 16.99
CA PHE A 28 0.13 -0.01 17.46
C PHE A 28 0.95 -0.98 16.62
N ALA A 29 0.39 -2.11 16.21
CA ALA A 29 1.06 -3.01 15.27
C ALA A 29 1.41 -2.31 13.95
N SER A 30 0.49 -1.49 13.41
CA SER A 30 0.76 -0.71 12.19
C SER A 30 1.81 0.39 12.42
N LEU A 31 1.77 1.07 13.57
CA LEU A 31 2.73 2.11 13.93
C LEU A 31 4.14 1.53 14.09
N ASN A 32 4.28 0.41 14.78
CA ASN A 32 5.55 -0.31 14.93
C ASN A 32 6.08 -0.80 13.58
N ASN A 33 5.22 -1.32 12.70
CA ASN A 33 5.64 -1.72 11.36
C ASN A 33 6.12 -0.52 10.54
N ALA A 34 5.39 0.60 10.57
CA ALA A 34 5.79 1.83 9.91
C ALA A 34 7.12 2.36 10.47
N PHE A 35 7.35 2.27 11.78
CA PHE A 35 8.63 2.62 12.41
C PHE A 35 9.78 1.76 11.87
N LEU A 36 9.60 0.43 11.84
CA LEU A 36 10.62 -0.49 11.33
C LEU A 36 11.00 -0.20 9.86
N GLN A 37 10.03 0.19 9.04
CA GLN A 37 10.25 0.56 7.64
C GLN A 37 10.92 1.92 7.50
N LEU A 38 10.44 2.93 8.25
CA LEU A 38 11.00 4.28 8.26
C LEU A 38 12.49 4.28 8.60
N PHE A 39 12.91 3.46 9.57
CA PHE A 39 14.32 3.32 9.96
C PHE A 39 15.06 2.20 9.20
N SER A 40 14.38 1.49 8.30
CA SER A 40 14.95 0.38 7.52
C SER A 40 15.62 -0.69 8.38
N LEU A 41 15.16 -0.88 9.62
CA LEU A 41 15.81 -1.75 10.61
C LEU A 41 15.93 -3.20 10.13
N PRO A 42 14.88 -3.83 9.55
CA PRO A 42 14.99 -5.19 9.01
C PRO A 42 16.06 -5.31 7.91
N LEU A 43 16.17 -4.28 7.07
CA LEU A 43 17.13 -4.24 5.96
C LEU A 43 18.57 -4.08 6.48
N LEU A 44 18.79 -3.22 7.49
CA LEU A 44 20.09 -3.06 8.13
C LEU A 44 20.57 -4.35 8.79
N VAL A 45 19.67 -5.08 9.45
CA VAL A 45 19.97 -6.38 10.06
C VAL A 45 20.31 -7.41 8.99
N ASN A 46 19.51 -7.53 7.93
CA ASN A 46 19.76 -8.49 6.84
C ASN A 46 21.04 -8.19 6.06
N THR A 47 21.46 -6.93 6.02
CA THR A 47 22.68 -6.49 5.31
C THR A 47 23.84 -6.21 6.25
N TYR A 48 23.78 -6.62 7.52
CA TYR A 48 24.73 -6.22 8.56
C TYR A 48 26.19 -6.47 8.20
N PHE A 49 26.49 -7.66 7.66
CA PHE A 49 27.84 -8.04 7.25
C PHE A 49 28.22 -7.61 5.82
N LYS A 50 27.32 -6.93 5.10
CA LYS A 50 27.65 -6.36 3.79
C LYS A 50 28.48 -5.08 3.95
N PRO A 51 29.39 -4.78 3.00
CA PRO A 51 30.12 -3.52 3.01
C PRO A 51 29.19 -2.31 3.03
N TRP A 52 29.73 -1.16 3.45
CA TRP A 52 29.00 0.10 3.33
C TRP A 52 28.66 0.37 1.86
N LYS A 53 27.39 0.62 1.57
CA LYS A 53 26.88 0.77 0.19
C LYS A 53 27.25 -0.38 -0.74
N ASN A 54 27.33 -1.58 -0.18
CA ASN A 54 27.80 -2.80 -0.83
C ASN A 54 29.20 -2.71 -1.46
N GLU A 55 29.94 -1.61 -1.31
CA GLU A 55 31.11 -1.28 -2.13
C GLU A 55 32.29 -2.24 -1.91
N TYR A 56 32.70 -2.94 -2.98
CA TYR A 56 33.93 -3.73 -3.01
C TYR A 56 35.03 -2.95 -3.72
N ARG A 57 36.08 -2.59 -2.98
CA ARG A 57 37.34 -2.08 -3.54
C ARG A 57 38.43 -3.11 -3.29
N GLU A 58 39.11 -3.53 -4.35
CA GLU A 58 40.27 -4.40 -4.22
C GLU A 58 41.30 -3.79 -3.26
N GLY A 59 41.79 -4.60 -2.31
CA GLY A 59 42.71 -4.15 -1.25
C GLY A 59 42.08 -3.45 -0.04
N LEU A 60 40.80 -3.03 -0.11
CA LEU A 60 40.09 -2.34 0.99
C LEU A 60 38.81 -3.06 1.45
N ILE A 61 38.57 -4.28 0.98
CA ILE A 61 37.36 -5.07 1.30
C ILE A 61 37.14 -5.17 2.82
N GLY A 62 38.18 -5.53 3.58
CA GLY A 62 38.08 -5.65 5.04
C GLY A 62 37.75 -4.34 5.74
N PHE A 63 38.32 -3.22 5.28
CA PHE A 63 38.00 -1.89 5.80
C PHE A 63 36.56 -1.48 5.47
N SER A 64 36.10 -1.71 4.24
CA SER A 64 34.73 -1.40 3.81
C SER A 64 33.67 -2.20 4.60
N ILE A 65 33.94 -3.48 4.85
CA ILE A 65 33.10 -4.33 5.72
C ILE A 65 33.14 -3.82 7.17
N GLY A 66 34.33 -3.53 7.71
CA GLY A 66 34.48 -3.01 9.08
C GLY A 66 33.75 -1.69 9.30
N MET A 67 33.87 -0.74 8.35
CA MET A 67 33.15 0.53 8.37
C MET A 67 31.63 0.32 8.27
N GLY A 68 31.21 -0.58 7.37
CA GLY A 68 29.79 -0.95 7.22
C GLY A 68 29.19 -1.49 8.51
N ILE A 69 29.89 -2.42 9.18
CA ILE A 69 29.49 -2.95 10.49
C ILE A 69 29.41 -1.81 11.50
N PHE A 70 30.46 -1.00 11.63
CA PHE A 70 30.50 0.09 12.62
C PHE A 70 29.29 1.04 12.51
N VAL A 71 28.99 1.53 11.30
CA VAL A 71 27.86 2.45 11.13
C VAL A 71 26.53 1.73 11.35
N LYS A 72 26.35 0.52 10.81
CA LYS A 72 25.10 -0.24 10.98
C LYS A 72 24.86 -0.59 12.45
N THR A 73 25.89 -0.97 13.21
CA THR A 73 25.76 -1.21 14.66
C THR A 73 25.27 0.05 15.38
N PHE A 74 25.87 1.21 15.11
CA PHE A 74 25.46 2.47 15.75
C PHE A 74 23.99 2.79 15.47
N VAL A 75 23.57 2.68 14.22
CA VAL A 75 22.21 2.99 13.77
C VAL A 75 21.21 1.99 14.35
N ILE A 76 21.47 0.68 14.23
CA ILE A 76 20.62 -0.38 14.78
C ILE A 76 20.45 -0.19 16.29
N VAL A 77 21.52 0.12 17.04
CA VAL A 77 21.43 0.34 18.49
C VAL A 77 20.54 1.54 18.80
N ALA A 78 20.72 2.67 18.10
CA ALA A 78 19.87 3.84 18.27
C ALA A 78 18.40 3.54 17.96
N ASP A 79 18.13 2.84 16.85
CA ASP A 79 16.77 2.50 16.43
C ASP A 79 16.09 1.51 17.38
N VAL A 80 16.82 0.55 17.94
CA VAL A 80 16.31 -0.39 18.95
C VAL A 80 15.95 0.35 20.25
N ILE A 81 16.76 1.32 20.67
CA ILE A 81 16.45 2.17 21.84
C ILE A 81 15.18 2.99 21.57
N LEU A 82 15.06 3.60 20.40
CA LEU A 82 13.87 4.36 20.01
C LEU A 82 12.63 3.47 19.93
N LEU A 83 12.73 2.27 19.36
CA LEU A 83 11.64 1.30 19.32
C LEU A 83 11.22 0.87 20.73
N PHE A 84 12.17 0.65 21.65
CA PHE A 84 11.86 0.33 23.04
C PHE A 84 11.11 1.47 23.74
N ILE A 85 11.52 2.73 23.53
CA ILE A 85 10.82 3.90 24.06
C ILE A 85 9.40 3.99 23.48
N LEU A 86 9.24 3.77 22.17
CA LEU A 86 7.93 3.75 21.51
C LEU A 86 7.01 2.69 22.14
N LEU A 87 7.50 1.45 22.30
CA LEU A 87 6.74 0.35 22.91
C LEU A 87 6.36 0.64 24.37
N LEU A 88 7.22 1.30 25.15
CA LEU A 88 6.89 1.75 26.50
C LEU A 88 5.76 2.78 26.51
N ILE A 89 5.81 3.76 25.60
CA ILE A 89 4.74 4.76 25.45
C ILE A 89 3.43 4.09 25.07
N GLU A 90 3.45 3.19 24.08
CA GLU A 90 2.28 2.42 23.65
C GLU A 90 1.69 1.60 24.80
N PHE A 91 2.54 0.93 25.58
CA PHE A 91 2.12 0.16 26.77
C PHE A 91 1.45 1.07 27.80
N CYS A 92 2.05 2.21 28.14
CA CYS A 92 1.46 3.18 29.07
C CYS A 92 0.11 3.71 28.57
N LEU A 93 -0.02 4.02 27.27
CA LEU A 93 -1.27 4.45 26.65
C LEU A 93 -2.34 3.36 26.69
N PHE A 94 -1.97 2.10 26.42
CA PHE A 94 -2.89 0.96 26.47
C PHE A 94 -3.43 0.73 27.88
N VAL A 95 -2.53 0.69 28.87
CA VAL A 95 -2.88 0.53 30.28
C VAL A 95 -3.75 1.69 30.74
N GLY A 96 -3.33 2.93 30.48
CA GLY A 96 -4.10 4.13 30.80
C GLY A 96 -5.51 4.09 30.21
N PHE A 97 -5.65 3.68 28.95
CA PHE A 97 -6.94 3.51 28.29
C PHE A 97 -7.82 2.46 28.98
N ILE A 98 -7.31 1.27 29.30
CA ILE A 98 -8.09 0.21 29.95
C ILE A 98 -8.57 0.62 31.34
N PHE A 99 -7.73 1.29 32.13
CA PHE A 99 -8.06 1.67 33.51
C PHE A 99 -8.97 2.91 33.59
N LEU A 100 -9.12 3.67 32.51
CA LEU A 100 -9.85 4.94 32.51
C LEU A 100 -11.32 4.83 32.99
N PRO A 101 -12.13 3.84 32.58
CA PRO A 101 -13.49 3.67 33.11
C PRO A 101 -13.50 3.21 34.57
N VAL A 102 -12.49 2.44 34.99
CA VAL A 102 -12.35 2.00 36.38
C VAL A 102 -12.05 3.20 37.29
N LEU A 103 -11.14 4.08 36.86
CA LEU A 103 -10.84 5.34 37.54
C LEU A 103 -12.06 6.25 37.59
N PHE A 104 -12.85 6.30 36.53
CA PHE A 104 -14.10 7.05 36.51
C PHE A 104 -15.11 6.52 37.53
N ILE A 105 -15.31 5.20 37.61
CA ILE A 105 -16.17 4.58 38.62
C ILE A 105 -15.64 4.86 40.03
N PHE A 106 -14.33 4.73 40.25
CA PHE A 106 -13.70 5.04 41.52
C PHE A 106 -13.91 6.50 41.94
N SER A 107 -13.80 7.44 40.99
CA SER A 107 -14.06 8.87 41.24
C SER A 107 -15.50 9.17 41.62
N ILE A 108 -16.48 8.35 41.21
CA ILE A 108 -17.87 8.47 41.64
C ILE A 108 -18.02 8.00 43.10
N ILE A 109 -17.35 6.91 43.45
CA ILE A 109 -17.51 6.22 44.73
C ILE A 109 -16.75 6.93 45.86
N TYR A 110 -15.54 7.41 45.60
CA TYR A 110 -14.62 7.86 46.63
C TYR A 110 -14.54 9.40 46.71
N SER A 111 -14.51 9.95 47.93
CA SER A 111 -14.34 11.36 48.37
C SER A 111 -15.24 12.46 47.75
N SER A 112 -15.43 13.58 48.46
CA SER A 112 -16.21 14.73 47.98
C SER A 112 -15.41 15.62 47.01
N LEU A 113 -14.09 15.72 47.23
CA LEU A 113 -13.19 16.59 46.46
C LEU A 113 -12.89 16.05 45.05
N SER A 114 -12.73 14.73 44.90
CA SER A 114 -12.61 14.04 43.61
C SER A 114 -13.87 14.15 42.75
N ARG A 115 -15.06 14.19 43.37
CA ARG A 115 -16.34 14.30 42.66
C ARG A 115 -16.53 15.67 42.00
N GLU A 116 -15.98 16.74 42.56
CA GLU A 116 -16.12 18.08 41.97
C GLU A 116 -15.08 18.35 40.88
N LEU A 117 -13.88 17.76 40.97
CA LEU A 117 -12.78 18.06 40.05
C LEU A 117 -12.49 16.95 39.02
N LEU A 118 -12.32 15.70 39.47
CA LEU A 118 -11.88 14.59 38.60
C LEU A 118 -13.02 14.00 37.77
N PHE A 119 -14.20 13.90 38.37
CA PHE A 119 -15.38 13.36 37.70
C PHE A 119 -15.74 14.08 36.38
N PRO A 120 -15.91 15.43 36.33
CA PRO A 120 -16.29 16.09 35.09
C PRO A 120 -15.22 15.95 33.99
N VAL A 121 -13.94 16.02 34.36
CA VAL A 121 -12.83 15.85 33.41
C VAL A 121 -12.79 14.44 32.83
N LEU A 122 -12.87 13.41 33.69
CA LEU A 122 -12.90 12.01 33.25
C LEU A 122 -14.16 11.70 32.43
N PHE A 123 -15.31 12.26 32.81
CA PHE A 123 -16.56 12.10 32.07
C PHE A 123 -16.46 12.68 30.66
N ILE A 124 -15.98 13.92 30.53
CA ILE A 124 -15.80 14.59 29.23
C ILE A 124 -14.80 13.80 28.38
N LEU A 125 -13.70 13.35 28.97
CA LEU A 125 -12.68 12.57 28.27
C LEU A 125 -13.22 11.23 27.76
N ILE A 126 -13.92 10.45 28.62
CA ILE A 126 -14.57 9.19 28.22
C ILE A 126 -15.58 9.44 27.12
N LEU A 127 -16.43 10.45 27.28
CA LEU A 127 -17.47 10.77 26.32
C LEU A 127 -16.87 11.19 24.98
N PHE A 128 -15.82 12.00 24.99
CA PHE A 128 -15.09 12.41 23.80
C PHE A 128 -14.47 11.21 23.08
N ILE A 129 -13.79 10.33 23.81
CA ILE A 129 -13.20 9.10 23.25
C ILE A 129 -14.30 8.19 22.67
N PHE A 130 -15.37 7.95 23.44
CA PHE A 130 -16.48 7.09 23.02
C PHE A 130 -17.18 7.64 21.77
N LEU A 131 -17.40 8.95 21.68
CA LEU A 131 -18.05 9.56 20.51
C LEU A 131 -17.12 9.62 19.29
N SER A 132 -15.83 9.92 19.49
CA SER A 132 -14.85 10.06 18.41
C SER A 132 -14.49 8.72 17.78
N PHE A 133 -14.41 7.66 18.59
CA PHE A 133 -14.01 6.33 18.16
C PHE A 133 -15.16 5.34 18.08
N LYS A 134 -16.41 5.79 18.26
CA LYS A 134 -17.59 4.93 18.13
C LYS A 134 -17.50 4.17 16.80
N PRO A 135 -17.52 2.82 16.82
CA PRO A 135 -17.44 2.06 15.58
C PRO A 135 -18.63 2.44 14.72
N LYS A 136 -18.36 2.96 13.51
CA LYS A 136 -19.39 3.00 12.46
C LYS A 136 -19.86 1.55 12.30
N LYS A 137 -21.16 1.30 12.40
CA LYS A 137 -21.71 -0.06 12.23
C LYS A 137 -21.11 -0.68 10.97
N SER A 138 -20.59 -1.90 11.09
CA SER A 138 -20.11 -2.63 9.92
C SER A 138 -21.27 -2.80 8.95
N PHE A 139 -20.99 -2.84 7.65
CA PHE A 139 -22.04 -3.04 6.66
C PHE A 139 -22.78 -4.37 6.89
N ALA A 140 -22.08 -5.40 7.35
CA ALA A 140 -22.67 -6.67 7.78
C ALA A 140 -23.71 -6.51 8.91
N GLU A 141 -23.44 -5.68 9.91
CA GLU A 141 -24.42 -5.37 10.96
C GLU A 141 -25.62 -4.58 10.43
N ILE A 142 -25.40 -3.69 9.45
CA ILE A 142 -26.47 -2.94 8.80
C ILE A 142 -27.39 -3.89 8.03
N ILE A 143 -26.80 -4.77 7.20
CA ILE A 143 -27.50 -5.85 6.51
C ILE A 143 -28.29 -6.68 7.51
N ALA A 144 -27.68 -7.17 8.59
CA ALA A 144 -28.36 -8.02 9.57
C ALA A 144 -29.52 -7.31 10.30
N SER A 145 -29.41 -5.99 10.49
CA SER A 145 -30.40 -5.20 11.24
C SER A 145 -31.61 -4.74 10.43
N GLN A 146 -31.53 -4.78 9.09
CA GLN A 146 -32.54 -4.31 8.16
C GLN A 146 -33.30 -5.51 7.56
N LYS A 147 -34.64 -5.45 7.58
CA LYS A 147 -35.49 -6.52 7.03
C LYS A 147 -35.68 -6.40 5.51
N GLN A 148 -35.74 -5.18 4.97
CA GLN A 148 -36.00 -4.90 3.56
C GLN A 148 -34.74 -4.39 2.84
N VAL A 149 -34.60 -4.75 1.56
CA VAL A 149 -33.44 -4.34 0.73
C VAL A 149 -33.52 -2.86 0.37
N ILE A 150 -34.71 -2.34 0.09
CA ILE A 150 -34.91 -0.91 -0.22
C ILE A 150 -34.35 0.00 0.88
N ASP A 151 -34.53 -0.36 2.15
CA ASP A 151 -34.04 0.43 3.28
C ASP A 151 -32.51 0.43 3.38
N ILE A 152 -31.87 -0.68 3.01
CA ILE A 152 -30.41 -0.79 2.90
C ILE A 152 -29.91 0.13 1.79
N ILE A 153 -30.55 0.10 0.61
CA ILE A 153 -30.16 0.95 -0.53
C ILE A 153 -30.35 2.45 -0.21
N LYS A 154 -31.46 2.85 0.41
CA LYS A 154 -31.67 4.24 0.87
C LYS A 154 -30.59 4.70 1.85
N PHE A 155 -30.13 3.82 2.72
CA PHE A 155 -29.01 4.11 3.63
C PHE A 155 -27.69 4.23 2.87
N LEU A 156 -27.42 3.33 1.92
CA LEU A 156 -26.22 3.33 1.09
C LEU A 156 -26.11 4.58 0.21
N LEU A 157 -27.21 5.08 -0.37
CA LEU A 157 -27.21 6.30 -1.20
C LEU A 157 -26.75 7.57 -0.45
N LYS A 158 -26.74 7.56 0.89
CA LYS A 158 -26.22 8.67 1.71
C LYS A 158 -24.70 8.63 1.89
N ARG A 159 -24.06 7.49 1.57
CA ARG A 159 -22.63 7.27 1.76
C ARG A 159 -21.78 7.88 0.66
N LYS A 160 -20.57 8.34 1.00
CA LYS A 160 -19.68 9.04 0.05
C LYS A 160 -19.18 8.09 -1.04
N GLU A 161 -18.90 6.86 -0.66
CA GLU A 161 -18.40 5.78 -1.52
C GLU A 161 -19.39 5.49 -2.66
N ILE A 162 -20.69 5.42 -2.33
CA ILE A 162 -21.78 5.20 -3.30
C ILE A 162 -21.98 6.42 -4.20
N ASN A 163 -21.83 7.64 -3.68
CA ASN A 163 -21.92 8.83 -4.51
C ASN A 163 -20.80 8.93 -5.53
N PHE A 164 -19.58 8.54 -5.13
CA PHE A 164 -18.47 8.43 -6.06
C PHE A 164 -18.73 7.35 -7.11
N PHE A 165 -19.23 6.19 -6.71
CA PHE A 165 -19.64 5.12 -7.62
C PHE A 165 -20.63 5.64 -8.67
N LEU A 166 -21.71 6.29 -8.23
CA LEU A 166 -22.74 6.84 -9.11
C LEU A 166 -22.19 7.91 -10.06
N LYS A 167 -21.32 8.79 -9.58
CA LYS A 167 -20.67 9.81 -10.40
C LYS A 167 -19.79 9.18 -11.49
N LYS A 168 -19.08 8.09 -11.18
CA LYS A 168 -18.23 7.36 -12.15
C LYS A 168 -19.05 6.55 -13.16
N ALA A 169 -20.22 6.06 -12.74
CA ALA A 169 -21.18 5.39 -13.61
C ALA A 169 -22.04 6.36 -14.44
N ASP A 170 -21.90 7.68 -14.25
CA ASP A 170 -22.80 8.70 -14.80
C ASP A 170 -24.30 8.44 -14.48
N ILE A 171 -24.58 7.86 -13.31
CA ILE A 171 -25.96 7.59 -12.86
C ILE A 171 -26.38 8.68 -11.89
N LYS A 172 -27.49 9.36 -12.16
CA LYS A 172 -28.08 10.30 -11.20
C LYS A 172 -28.89 9.54 -10.16
N ARG A 173 -28.93 10.03 -8.92
CA ARG A 173 -29.69 9.38 -7.83
C ARG A 173 -31.18 9.24 -8.14
N GLU A 174 -31.74 10.18 -8.90
CA GLU A 174 -33.14 10.20 -9.33
C GLU A 174 -33.48 9.12 -10.35
N GLU A 175 -32.48 8.60 -11.08
CA GLU A 175 -32.66 7.56 -12.11
C GLU A 175 -32.77 6.15 -11.50
N ILE A 176 -32.52 6.02 -10.19
CA ILE A 176 -32.53 4.74 -9.47
C ILE A 176 -33.94 4.44 -9.00
N ASN A 177 -34.64 3.58 -9.76
CA ASN A 177 -35.93 3.05 -9.34
C ASN A 177 -35.73 1.95 -8.29
N LEU A 178 -36.14 2.23 -7.05
CA LEU A 178 -35.99 1.30 -5.94
C LEU A 178 -37.01 0.16 -6.04
N ILE A 179 -36.52 -1.05 -6.31
CA ILE A 179 -37.28 -2.30 -6.36
C ILE A 179 -36.83 -3.23 -5.23
N GLU A 180 -37.77 -3.99 -4.66
CA GLU A 180 -37.49 -4.99 -3.63
C GLU A 180 -37.05 -6.31 -4.28
N ILE A 181 -35.93 -6.87 -3.81
CA ILE A 181 -35.35 -8.12 -4.31
C ILE A 181 -35.07 -9.05 -3.12
N GLN A 182 -34.95 -10.36 -3.39
CA GLN A 182 -34.45 -11.31 -2.42
C GLN A 182 -33.03 -10.95 -1.96
N LYS A 183 -32.83 -10.96 -0.65
CA LYS A 183 -31.56 -10.59 -0.04
C LYS A 183 -30.51 -11.69 -0.27
N ASN A 184 -29.49 -11.38 -1.06
CA ASN A 184 -28.32 -12.24 -1.18
C ASN A 184 -27.41 -12.06 0.05
N THR A 185 -27.36 -13.05 0.93
CA THR A 185 -26.64 -12.97 2.21
C THR A 185 -25.13 -13.17 2.10
N VAL A 186 -24.63 -13.54 0.92
CA VAL A 186 -23.20 -13.84 0.71
C VAL A 186 -22.36 -12.57 0.61
N ILE A 187 -22.94 -11.45 0.19
CA ILE A 187 -22.20 -10.21 -0.06
C ILE A 187 -22.07 -9.39 1.22
N THR A 188 -20.83 -9.20 1.68
CA THR A 188 -20.50 -8.51 2.94
C THR A 188 -20.01 -7.08 2.76
N ASP A 189 -19.74 -6.64 1.53
CA ASP A 189 -19.24 -5.30 1.20
C ASP A 189 -20.33 -4.40 0.61
N SER A 190 -20.34 -3.13 1.00
CA SER A 190 -21.36 -2.16 0.60
C SER A 190 -21.36 -1.80 -0.89
N LEU A 191 -20.19 -1.74 -1.51
CA LEU A 191 -20.05 -1.38 -2.93
C LEU A 191 -20.41 -2.57 -3.81
N ASP A 192 -19.98 -3.78 -3.42
CA ASP A 192 -20.36 -5.00 -4.15
C ASP A 192 -21.87 -5.25 -4.04
N PHE A 193 -22.45 -5.03 -2.85
CA PHE A 193 -23.89 -5.17 -2.67
C PHE A 193 -24.68 -4.18 -3.52
N PHE A 194 -24.19 -2.94 -3.62
CA PHE A 194 -24.81 -1.92 -4.46
C PHE A 194 -24.69 -2.25 -5.96
N ALA A 195 -23.54 -2.73 -6.42
CA ALA A 195 -23.34 -3.17 -7.80
C ALA A 195 -24.24 -4.38 -8.14
N ASP A 196 -24.33 -5.37 -7.25
CA ASP A 196 -25.18 -6.54 -7.40
C ASP A 196 -26.67 -6.17 -7.43
N TYR A 197 -27.07 -5.19 -6.64
CA TYR A 197 -28.43 -4.63 -6.68
C TYR A 197 -28.77 -4.02 -8.05
N LEU A 198 -27.87 -3.21 -8.62
CA LEU A 198 -28.07 -2.64 -9.96
C LEU A 198 -28.17 -3.72 -11.04
N LEU A 199 -27.34 -4.76 -10.96
CA LEU A 199 -27.39 -5.90 -11.89
C LEU A 199 -28.70 -6.68 -11.75
N SER A 200 -29.12 -6.95 -10.52
CA SER A 200 -30.34 -7.73 -10.23
C SER A 200 -31.62 -6.98 -10.59
N THR A 201 -31.61 -5.65 -10.57
CA THR A 201 -32.75 -4.81 -10.99
C THR A 201 -32.78 -4.51 -12.49
N GLU A 202 -31.76 -4.92 -13.25
CA GLU A 202 -31.60 -4.48 -14.64
C GLU A 202 -32.72 -4.97 -15.57
N GLU A 203 -33.20 -6.20 -15.39
CA GLU A 203 -34.31 -6.76 -16.19
C GLU A 203 -35.56 -5.87 -16.15
N GLN A 204 -35.78 -5.19 -15.02
CA GLN A 204 -36.95 -4.36 -14.76
C GLN A 204 -36.70 -2.87 -15.02
N THR A 205 -35.50 -2.36 -14.72
CA THR A 205 -35.19 -0.93 -14.79
C THR A 205 -34.58 -0.49 -16.11
N LYS A 206 -33.89 -1.40 -16.83
CA LYS A 206 -33.10 -1.11 -18.05
C LYS A 206 -32.15 0.08 -17.87
N LEU A 207 -31.67 0.30 -16.66
CA LEU A 207 -30.87 1.48 -16.32
C LEU A 207 -29.47 1.37 -16.88
N LEU A 208 -28.81 0.23 -16.66
CA LEU A 208 -27.46 -0.04 -17.12
C LEU A 208 -27.39 -0.07 -18.64
N PHE A 209 -28.39 -0.66 -19.30
CA PHE A 209 -28.51 -0.66 -20.75
C PHE A 209 -28.55 0.77 -21.32
N ARG A 210 -29.37 1.65 -20.75
CA ARG A 210 -29.45 3.07 -21.19
C ARG A 210 -28.13 3.81 -20.99
N LYS A 211 -27.38 3.47 -19.95
CA LYS A 211 -26.05 4.03 -19.66
C LYS A 211 -24.91 3.31 -20.37
N GLN A 212 -25.22 2.28 -21.15
CA GLN A 212 -24.24 1.43 -21.84
C GLN A 212 -23.21 0.79 -20.89
N LEU A 213 -23.61 0.52 -19.65
CA LEU A 213 -22.76 -0.08 -18.62
C LEU A 213 -22.89 -1.59 -18.62
N LYS A 214 -21.74 -2.28 -18.65
CA LYS A 214 -21.67 -3.73 -18.49
C LYS A 214 -21.37 -4.11 -17.04
N LYS A 215 -21.47 -5.40 -16.75
CA LYS A 215 -21.12 -5.97 -15.44
C LYS A 215 -19.67 -5.66 -15.07
N GLU A 216 -18.76 -5.77 -16.04
CA GLU A 216 -17.34 -5.50 -15.84
C GLU A 216 -17.10 -4.04 -15.45
N ASP A 217 -17.85 -3.10 -16.05
CA ASP A 217 -17.74 -1.67 -15.74
C ASP A 217 -18.15 -1.38 -14.29
N LEU A 218 -19.26 -1.97 -13.84
CA LEU A 218 -19.70 -1.83 -12.44
C LEU A 218 -18.70 -2.42 -11.46
N GLN A 219 -18.11 -3.58 -11.78
CA GLN A 219 -17.06 -4.19 -10.95
C GLN A 219 -15.81 -3.31 -10.90
N ASN A 220 -15.39 -2.73 -12.03
CA ASN A 220 -14.25 -1.80 -12.09
C ASN A 220 -14.51 -0.52 -11.30
N ILE A 221 -15.71 0.05 -11.39
CA ILE A 221 -16.10 1.24 -10.63
C ILE A 221 -16.18 0.92 -9.14
N ALA A 222 -16.73 -0.24 -8.75
CA ALA A 222 -16.76 -0.70 -7.36
C ALA A 222 -15.34 -0.85 -6.81
N TYR A 223 -14.44 -1.49 -7.57
CA TYR A 223 -13.04 -1.63 -7.20
C TYR A 223 -12.36 -0.25 -7.05
N TRP A 224 -12.62 0.68 -7.96
CA TRP A 224 -12.06 2.03 -7.89
C TRP A 224 -12.57 2.79 -6.66
N ALA A 225 -13.86 2.69 -6.37
CA ALA A 225 -14.46 3.26 -5.17
C ALA A 225 -13.84 2.64 -3.90
N LYS A 226 -13.66 1.31 -3.85
CA LYS A 226 -12.98 0.64 -2.74
C LYS A 226 -11.55 1.12 -2.55
N ALA A 227 -10.80 1.32 -3.62
CA ALA A 227 -9.44 1.84 -3.54
C ALA A 227 -9.41 3.31 -3.08
N THR A 228 -10.36 4.12 -3.54
CA THR A 228 -10.44 5.56 -3.19
C THR A 228 -10.88 5.78 -1.74
N PHE A 229 -11.79 4.93 -1.25
CA PHE A 229 -12.36 5.00 0.10
C PHE A 229 -11.88 3.83 0.99
N SER A 230 -10.69 3.31 0.72
CA SER A 230 -10.14 2.10 1.36
C SER A 230 -10.07 2.18 2.88
N ASP A 231 -10.04 3.41 3.40
CA ASP A 231 -9.84 3.72 4.81
C ASP A 231 -11.17 3.98 5.55
N GLU A 232 -12.30 4.07 4.83
CA GLU A 232 -13.61 4.32 5.45
C GLU A 232 -14.10 3.07 6.20
N GLY A 233 -14.04 3.12 7.54
CA GLY A 233 -14.56 2.07 8.43
C GLY A 233 -13.56 0.98 8.78
N LYS A 234 -12.33 1.02 8.25
CA LYS A 234 -11.21 0.23 8.77
C LYS A 234 -10.63 0.91 10.01
N PRO A 235 -10.05 0.16 10.95
CA PRO A 235 -9.26 0.78 12.03
C PRO A 235 -8.17 1.65 11.40
N PHE A 236 -7.93 2.83 11.99
CA PHE A 236 -6.85 3.70 11.56
C PHE A 236 -5.53 2.92 11.56
N LYS A 237 -4.83 2.89 10.43
CA LYS A 237 -3.54 2.24 10.27
C LYS A 237 -2.52 3.27 9.85
N VAL A 238 -1.33 3.18 10.41
CA VAL A 238 -0.17 3.94 9.93
C VAL A 238 0.54 3.07 8.90
N ASN A 239 0.61 3.57 7.67
CA ASN A 239 1.38 2.95 6.61
C ASN A 239 2.55 3.88 6.28
N PHE A 240 3.75 3.35 6.20
CA PHE A 240 4.90 4.05 5.66
C PHE A 240 5.02 3.73 4.17
N PHE A 241 5.24 4.77 3.36
CA PHE A 241 5.48 4.65 1.94
C PHE A 241 6.76 5.42 1.61
N GLY A 242 7.74 4.74 1.03
CA GLY A 242 8.95 5.38 0.52
C GLY A 242 10.25 4.75 1.03
N GLU A 243 11.34 5.44 0.72
CA GLU A 243 12.69 5.04 1.12
C GLU A 243 12.91 5.37 2.61
N GLY A 244 13.31 4.39 3.41
CA GLY A 244 13.62 4.61 4.82
C GLY A 244 14.96 5.35 5.00
N PHE A 245 15.20 5.90 6.20
CA PHE A 245 16.34 6.79 6.50
C PHE A 245 17.71 6.18 6.17
N ALA A 246 17.89 4.90 6.43
CA ALA A 246 19.17 4.20 6.29
C ALA A 246 19.24 3.31 5.03
N GLU A 247 18.17 3.29 4.24
CA GLU A 247 18.03 2.40 3.09
C GLU A 247 19.15 2.61 2.06
N SER A 248 19.43 3.87 1.72
CA SER A 248 20.49 4.27 0.79
C SER A 248 21.92 3.85 1.19
N TRP A 249 22.12 3.37 2.42
CA TRP A 249 23.42 2.92 2.93
C TRP A 249 23.64 1.42 2.77
N THR A 250 22.57 0.67 2.50
CA THR A 250 22.61 -0.78 2.33
C THR A 250 22.80 -1.20 0.87
N TYR A 251 22.53 -0.30 -0.07
CA TYR A 251 22.56 -0.53 -1.51
C TYR A 251 23.80 0.05 -2.18
N GLY A 252 24.13 -0.51 -3.34
CA GLY A 252 25.22 -0.05 -4.19
C GLY A 252 25.11 1.40 -4.62
N TRP A 253 26.26 1.99 -4.95
CA TRP A 253 26.28 3.23 -5.71
C TRP A 253 25.67 3.01 -7.11
N THR A 254 25.06 4.08 -7.64
CA THR A 254 24.39 4.11 -8.95
C THR A 254 24.84 5.34 -9.73
N LEU A 255 26.15 5.61 -9.75
CA LEU A 255 26.74 6.77 -10.40
C LEU A 255 26.69 6.66 -11.93
N GLU A 256 27.07 5.53 -12.51
CA GLU A 256 27.06 5.33 -13.96
C GLU A 256 25.63 5.17 -14.47
N THR A 257 24.84 4.39 -13.74
CA THR A 257 23.41 4.16 -13.98
C THR A 257 22.66 5.49 -14.12
N LYS A 258 22.88 6.46 -13.22
CA LYS A 258 22.21 7.78 -13.26
C LYS A 258 22.59 8.66 -14.44
N LYS A 259 23.70 8.38 -15.15
CA LYS A 259 24.08 9.15 -16.34
C LYS A 259 23.20 8.82 -17.55
N TYR A 260 22.74 7.56 -17.65
CA TYR A 260 22.04 7.03 -18.82
C TYR A 260 20.61 6.56 -18.53
N MET A 261 20.19 6.59 -17.27
CA MET A 261 18.89 6.12 -16.81
C MET A 261 18.24 7.12 -15.87
N ILE A 262 16.91 7.09 -15.81
CA ILE A 262 16.13 7.90 -14.86
C ILE A 262 15.48 6.97 -13.85
N ASP A 263 15.61 7.32 -12.57
CA ASP A 263 14.88 6.67 -11.50
C ASP A 263 13.42 7.17 -11.50
N LEU A 264 12.49 6.26 -11.82
CA LEU A 264 11.06 6.57 -11.83
C LEU A 264 10.43 6.51 -10.44
N THR A 265 11.15 5.94 -9.47
CA THR A 265 10.62 5.67 -8.12
C THR A 265 10.05 6.91 -7.43
N PRO A 266 10.75 8.06 -7.37
CA PRO A 266 10.24 9.24 -6.68
C PRO A 266 8.96 9.80 -7.31
N GLU A 267 8.86 9.77 -8.64
CA GLU A 267 7.68 10.25 -9.36
C GLU A 267 6.47 9.35 -9.08
N ILE A 268 6.66 8.03 -9.15
CA ILE A 268 5.59 7.04 -8.99
C ILE A 268 5.06 7.03 -7.55
N LEU A 269 5.94 7.13 -6.55
CA LEU A 269 5.57 7.20 -5.14
C LEU A 269 4.63 8.38 -4.85
N ASN A 270 4.86 9.51 -5.51
CA ASN A 270 3.99 10.69 -5.41
C ASN A 270 2.68 10.51 -6.16
N LYS A 271 2.70 9.82 -7.31
CA LYS A 271 1.53 9.59 -8.17
C LYS A 271 0.50 8.63 -7.56
N LYS A 272 0.96 7.63 -6.78
CA LYS A 272 0.12 6.58 -6.17
C LYS A 272 -0.80 5.89 -7.21
N PRO A 273 -0.21 5.18 -8.19
CA PRO A 273 -0.96 4.58 -9.29
C PRO A 273 -1.96 3.56 -8.78
N LEU A 274 -3.11 3.46 -9.45
CA LEU A 274 -4.11 2.42 -9.22
C LEU A 274 -4.18 1.49 -10.44
N LEU A 275 -4.08 0.19 -10.18
CA LEU A 275 -4.22 -0.82 -11.22
C LEU A 275 -5.69 -1.22 -11.40
N LEU A 276 -6.28 -0.83 -12.53
CA LEU A 276 -7.68 -1.16 -12.88
C LEU A 276 -7.73 -2.22 -13.98
N GLY A 277 -8.56 -3.25 -13.77
CA GLY A 277 -8.88 -4.27 -14.78
C GLY A 277 -7.71 -5.15 -15.23
N ARG A 278 -6.57 -5.13 -14.53
CA ARG A 278 -5.32 -5.82 -14.92
C ARG A 278 -4.68 -6.67 -13.84
N GLN A 279 -5.48 -7.10 -12.86
CA GLN A 279 -4.96 -7.81 -11.71
C GLN A 279 -4.37 -9.19 -12.10
N ASN A 280 -4.90 -9.82 -13.15
CA ASN A 280 -4.42 -11.11 -13.62
C ASN A 280 -3.03 -10.98 -14.28
N GLU A 281 -2.87 -10.01 -15.15
CA GLU A 281 -1.61 -9.70 -15.83
C GLU A 281 -0.54 -9.28 -14.83
N TYR A 282 -0.91 -8.48 -13.83
CA TYR A 282 0.01 -8.08 -12.77
C TYR A 282 0.45 -9.26 -11.89
N LYS A 283 -0.47 -10.16 -11.52
CA LYS A 283 -0.11 -11.41 -10.82
C LYS A 283 0.82 -12.28 -11.66
N GLN A 284 0.61 -12.36 -12.96
CA GLN A 284 1.51 -13.07 -13.87
C GLN A 284 2.89 -12.41 -13.94
N LEU A 285 2.96 -11.08 -14.00
CA LEU A 285 4.21 -10.32 -13.94
C LEU A 285 4.99 -10.63 -12.66
N LEU A 286 4.34 -10.54 -11.49
CA LEU A 286 4.96 -10.87 -10.20
C LEU A 286 5.45 -12.31 -10.15
N GLY A 287 4.62 -13.28 -10.55
CA GLY A 287 5.02 -14.69 -10.57
C GLY A 287 6.17 -14.98 -11.53
N ALA A 288 6.20 -14.30 -12.68
CA ALA A 288 7.27 -14.44 -13.65
C ALA A 288 8.58 -13.81 -13.15
N LEU A 289 8.53 -12.64 -12.51
CA LEU A 289 9.69 -11.99 -11.89
C LEU A 289 10.21 -12.76 -10.66
N ALA A 290 9.34 -13.45 -9.92
CA ALA A 290 9.77 -14.27 -8.78
C ALA A 290 10.55 -15.52 -9.23
N GLY A 291 10.19 -16.08 -10.39
CA GLY A 291 10.86 -17.25 -10.96
C GLY A 291 12.04 -16.94 -11.88
N ARG A 292 12.10 -15.74 -12.47
CA ARG A 292 13.14 -15.30 -13.42
C ARG A 292 13.51 -13.85 -13.16
N LYS A 293 14.79 -13.49 -13.37
CA LYS A 293 15.25 -12.10 -13.21
C LYS A 293 14.70 -11.12 -14.27
N SER A 294 14.07 -11.61 -15.34
CA SER A 294 13.65 -10.76 -16.47
C SER A 294 12.32 -11.22 -17.07
N VAL A 295 11.47 -10.26 -17.45
CA VAL A 295 10.15 -10.47 -18.06
C VAL A 295 9.99 -9.52 -19.24
N ILE A 296 9.37 -10.01 -20.32
CA ILE A 296 9.01 -9.19 -21.49
C ILE A 296 7.49 -8.97 -21.49
N LEU A 297 7.08 -7.71 -21.54
CA LEU A 297 5.67 -7.32 -21.63
C LEU A 297 5.25 -7.13 -23.10
N MET A 298 4.49 -8.09 -23.63
CA MET A 298 3.96 -8.03 -25.01
C MET A 298 2.58 -7.36 -25.05
N GLY A 299 2.30 -6.64 -26.12
CA GLY A 299 1.04 -5.89 -26.33
C GLY A 299 1.20 -4.71 -27.27
N GLU A 300 0.09 -4.17 -27.75
CA GLU A 300 0.06 -3.03 -28.66
C GLU A 300 0.58 -1.73 -28.00
N PRO A 301 1.17 -0.79 -28.76
CA PRO A 301 1.50 0.54 -28.24
C PRO A 301 0.28 1.21 -27.62
N GLY A 302 0.46 1.86 -26.47
CA GLY A 302 -0.65 2.49 -25.74
C GLY A 302 -1.54 1.51 -24.97
N SER A 303 -1.27 0.20 -25.00
CA SER A 303 -1.97 -0.80 -24.20
C SER A 303 -1.66 -0.69 -22.70
N GLY A 304 -1.15 0.41 -22.16
CA GLY A 304 -0.95 0.63 -20.73
C GLY A 304 0.07 -0.29 -20.02
N LYS A 305 1.09 -0.80 -20.72
CA LYS A 305 2.15 -1.62 -20.10
C LYS A 305 2.83 -0.89 -18.94
N ASN A 306 3.00 0.41 -19.07
CA ASN A 306 3.62 1.27 -18.05
C ASN A 306 2.85 1.22 -16.73
N THR A 307 1.52 1.09 -16.74
CA THR A 307 0.72 1.03 -15.51
C THR A 307 1.10 -0.18 -14.65
N LEU A 308 1.48 -1.31 -15.26
CA LEU A 308 1.94 -2.50 -14.51
C LEU A 308 3.28 -2.24 -13.81
N ILE A 309 4.20 -1.55 -14.49
CA ILE A 309 5.51 -1.18 -13.95
C ILE A 309 5.38 -0.10 -12.86
N GLU A 310 4.53 0.90 -13.08
CA GLU A 310 4.22 1.91 -12.06
C GLU A 310 3.60 1.26 -10.81
N THR A 311 2.69 0.31 -11.00
CA THR A 311 2.08 -0.43 -9.88
C THR A 311 3.13 -1.27 -9.15
N LEU A 312 4.00 -1.97 -9.88
CA LEU A 312 5.11 -2.74 -9.28
C LEU A 312 6.01 -1.83 -8.44
N CYS A 313 6.41 -0.68 -8.98
CA CYS A 313 7.23 0.30 -8.26
C CYS A 313 6.53 0.78 -6.99
N PHE A 314 5.26 1.19 -7.09
CA PHE A 314 4.52 1.67 -5.94
C PHE A 314 4.37 0.58 -4.87
N GLU A 315 4.03 -0.64 -5.28
CA GLU A 315 3.83 -1.75 -4.35
C GLU A 315 5.14 -2.24 -3.73
N SER A 316 6.28 -2.13 -4.42
CA SER A 316 7.62 -2.43 -3.89
C SER A 316 7.99 -1.61 -2.65
N PHE A 317 7.46 -0.39 -2.56
CA PHE A 317 7.64 0.52 -1.41
C PHE A 317 6.42 0.60 -0.49
N SER A 318 5.37 -0.17 -0.81
CA SER A 318 4.30 -0.49 0.12
C SER A 318 4.65 -1.78 0.85
N SER A 319 4.16 -1.97 2.07
CA SER A 319 4.47 -3.14 2.91
C SER A 319 4.03 -4.51 2.36
N ASP A 320 3.52 -4.59 1.13
CA ASP A 320 2.66 -5.68 0.69
C ASP A 320 3.40 -6.72 -0.20
N LEU A 321 4.58 -6.40 -0.74
CA LEU A 321 5.35 -7.31 -1.63
C LEU A 321 6.66 -7.82 -1.02
N LYS A 322 6.63 -9.05 -0.47
CA LYS A 322 7.80 -9.68 0.18
C LYS A 322 9.04 -9.80 -0.70
N ASP A 323 8.87 -10.24 -1.95
CA ASP A 323 10.01 -10.56 -2.84
C ASP A 323 10.57 -9.33 -3.57
N PHE A 324 9.78 -8.26 -3.67
CA PHE A 324 10.13 -7.03 -4.39
C PHE A 324 10.23 -5.82 -3.46
N HIS A 325 10.45 -6.04 -2.17
CA HIS A 325 10.61 -4.95 -1.22
C HIS A 325 11.77 -4.04 -1.58
N HIS A 326 11.50 -2.73 -1.57
CA HIS A 326 12.52 -1.68 -1.72
C HIS A 326 13.29 -1.74 -3.06
N GLN A 327 12.63 -2.26 -4.10
CA GLN A 327 13.17 -2.31 -5.45
C GLN A 327 12.92 -0.98 -6.18
N ARG A 328 14.00 -0.30 -6.56
CA ARG A 328 13.97 0.94 -7.36
C ARG A 328 13.81 0.61 -8.83
N ILE A 329 12.97 1.35 -9.53
CA ILE A 329 12.75 1.16 -10.97
C ILE A 329 13.49 2.23 -11.76
N PHE A 330 14.51 1.81 -12.50
CA PHE A 330 15.26 2.67 -13.42
C PHE A 330 14.82 2.42 -14.85
N LYS A 331 14.45 3.49 -15.55
CA LYS A 331 14.16 3.43 -16.98
C LYS A 331 15.42 3.70 -17.80
N LEU A 332 15.76 2.78 -18.70
CA LEU A 332 16.84 2.96 -19.66
C LEU A 332 16.41 3.90 -20.78
N TYR A 333 17.23 4.92 -21.05
CA TYR A 333 17.07 5.77 -22.23
C TYR A 333 18.18 5.45 -23.23
N LEU A 334 17.80 4.82 -24.34
CA LEU A 334 18.77 4.45 -25.38
C LEU A 334 19.40 5.68 -26.02
N ASP A 335 18.62 6.75 -26.23
CA ASP A 335 19.13 8.00 -26.82
C ASP A 335 20.31 8.58 -26.02
N THR A 336 20.24 8.54 -24.68
CA THR A 336 21.33 9.01 -23.81
C THR A 336 22.53 8.07 -23.81
N LEU A 337 22.31 6.76 -23.95
CA LEU A 337 23.38 5.77 -24.03
C LEU A 337 24.18 5.95 -25.34
N LEU A 338 23.48 6.23 -26.44
CA LEU A 338 24.04 6.46 -27.78
C LEU A 338 24.69 7.84 -27.92
N ALA A 339 24.23 8.84 -27.18
CA ALA A 339 24.76 10.20 -27.26
C ALA A 339 26.27 10.24 -26.95
N GLY A 340 27.02 10.82 -27.89
CA GLY A 340 28.47 10.99 -27.75
C GLY A 340 29.28 9.69 -27.73
N ALA A 341 28.71 8.56 -28.15
CA ALA A 341 29.48 7.35 -28.41
C ALA A 341 30.02 7.38 -29.85
N GLY A 342 31.33 7.17 -30.02
CA GLY A 342 31.98 7.21 -31.34
C GLY A 342 31.86 5.91 -32.11
N ASP A 343 31.66 4.79 -31.42
CA ASP A 343 31.61 3.43 -31.96
C ASP A 343 30.69 2.51 -31.13
N GLN A 344 30.24 1.40 -31.72
CA GLN A 344 29.43 0.38 -31.07
C GLN A 344 30.11 -0.22 -29.84
N GLY A 345 31.43 -0.46 -29.88
CA GLY A 345 32.16 -1.01 -28.74
C GLY A 345 32.11 -0.12 -27.49
N GLU A 346 32.01 1.20 -27.66
CA GLU A 346 31.87 2.14 -26.53
C GLU A 346 30.49 2.01 -25.88
N ILE A 347 29.44 1.80 -26.68
CA ILE A 347 28.07 1.62 -26.21
C ILE A 347 27.95 0.30 -25.44
N GLU A 348 28.55 -0.77 -25.96
CA GLU A 348 28.59 -2.07 -25.29
C GLU A 348 29.29 -1.97 -23.93
N LYS A 349 30.45 -1.29 -23.88
CA LYS A 349 31.18 -1.06 -22.63
C LYS A 349 30.35 -0.26 -21.61
N ARG A 350 29.68 0.81 -22.04
CA ARG A 350 28.79 1.60 -21.16
C ARG A 350 27.66 0.73 -20.61
N LEU A 351 27.06 -0.12 -21.45
CA LEU A 351 25.99 -1.01 -21.02
C LEU A 351 26.49 -2.07 -20.03
N ASP A 352 27.67 -2.64 -20.25
CA ASP A 352 28.31 -3.56 -19.31
C ASP A 352 28.57 -2.91 -17.95
N GLU A 353 29.10 -1.69 -17.94
CA GLU A 353 29.33 -0.92 -16.70
C GLU A 353 28.03 -0.67 -15.93
N ILE A 354 26.96 -0.29 -16.62
CA ILE A 354 25.63 -0.09 -16.03
C ILE A 354 25.09 -1.39 -15.43
N ILE A 355 25.14 -2.50 -16.17
CA ILE A 355 24.60 -3.78 -15.69
C ILE A 355 25.42 -4.31 -14.51
N ALA A 356 26.75 -4.16 -14.54
CA ALA A 356 27.62 -4.52 -13.43
C ALA A 356 27.27 -3.71 -12.18
N GLU A 357 27.08 -2.39 -12.31
CA GLU A 357 26.68 -1.51 -11.21
C GLU A 357 25.30 -1.89 -10.64
N ILE A 358 24.34 -2.23 -11.49
CA ILE A 358 22.99 -2.64 -11.10
C ILE A 358 22.99 -3.99 -10.38
N SER A 359 23.73 -4.97 -10.94
CA SER A 359 23.95 -6.26 -10.30
C SER A 359 24.62 -6.10 -8.93
N HIS A 360 25.49 -5.09 -8.80
CA HIS A 360 26.13 -4.75 -7.55
C HIS A 360 25.18 -4.04 -6.57
N SER A 361 24.27 -3.19 -7.04
CA SER A 361 23.28 -2.52 -6.19
C SER A 361 22.29 -3.49 -5.54
N GLY A 362 21.83 -4.49 -6.30
CA GLY A 362 20.99 -5.58 -5.80
C GLY A 362 19.53 -5.22 -5.46
N ASN A 363 19.13 -3.98 -5.71
CA ASN A 363 17.78 -3.46 -5.45
C ASN A 363 17.24 -2.60 -6.61
N VAL A 364 17.74 -2.85 -7.82
CA VAL A 364 17.37 -2.09 -9.02
C VAL A 364 16.73 -3.03 -10.02
N VAL A 365 15.54 -2.63 -10.49
CA VAL A 365 14.85 -3.22 -11.63
C VAL A 365 15.02 -2.29 -12.82
N ILE A 366 15.58 -2.82 -13.91
CA ILE A 366 15.72 -2.10 -15.17
C ILE A 366 14.42 -2.24 -15.96
N TYR A 367 13.84 -1.11 -16.33
CA TYR A 367 12.73 -1.02 -17.27
C TYR A 367 13.22 -0.52 -18.63
N ILE A 368 12.96 -1.31 -19.67
CA ILE A 368 13.27 -1.00 -21.07
C ILE A 368 11.93 -0.95 -21.80
N SER A 369 11.52 0.24 -22.28
CA SER A 369 10.22 0.40 -22.95
C SER A 369 10.19 -0.23 -24.34
N ASP A 370 11.27 -0.06 -25.09
CA ASP A 370 11.36 -0.41 -26.51
C ASP A 370 12.51 -1.41 -26.71
N PHE A 371 12.31 -2.63 -26.20
CA PHE A 371 13.34 -3.66 -26.17
C PHE A 371 13.78 -4.08 -27.58
N GLU A 372 12.88 -4.01 -28.56
CA GLU A 372 13.16 -4.21 -29.99
C GLU A 372 14.29 -3.29 -30.51
N ASN A 373 14.42 -2.07 -29.96
CA ASN A 373 15.46 -1.14 -30.40
C ASN A 373 16.88 -1.62 -30.06
N ILE A 374 17.00 -2.46 -29.03
CA ILE A 374 18.26 -3.05 -28.56
C ILE A 374 18.66 -4.27 -29.40
N LEU A 375 17.68 -4.97 -29.99
CA LEU A 375 17.90 -6.16 -30.82
C LEU A 375 18.28 -5.83 -32.27
N GLY A 376 18.53 -4.55 -32.59
CA GLY A 376 18.88 -4.10 -33.94
C GLY A 376 17.75 -4.21 -34.97
N SER A 377 16.50 -4.43 -34.54
CA SER A 377 15.33 -4.54 -35.43
C SER A 377 14.66 -3.19 -35.76
N SER A 378 15.22 -2.09 -35.24
CA SER A 378 14.68 -0.72 -35.35
C SER A 378 15.57 0.21 -36.18
N SER A 379 15.22 1.49 -36.25
CA SER A 379 16.01 2.56 -36.87
C SER A 379 17.44 2.69 -36.34
N PHE A 380 17.72 2.18 -35.14
CA PHE A 380 19.06 2.08 -34.59
C PHE A 380 19.69 0.74 -35.05
N LYS A 381 20.63 0.80 -36.01
CA LYS A 381 21.38 -0.37 -36.54
C LYS A 381 22.42 -0.91 -35.53
N ILE A 382 22.07 -1.01 -34.26
CA ILE A 382 23.00 -1.37 -33.19
C ILE A 382 22.44 -2.61 -32.51
N ASP A 383 23.21 -3.69 -32.50
CA ASP A 383 22.86 -4.95 -31.83
C ASP A 383 23.61 -5.03 -30.50
N LEU A 384 22.89 -4.84 -29.40
CA LEU A 384 23.44 -4.93 -28.03
C LEU A 384 23.04 -6.26 -27.35
N SER A 385 22.50 -7.22 -28.12
CA SER A 385 22.04 -8.51 -27.57
C SER A 385 23.19 -9.30 -26.94
N GLY A 386 24.40 -9.21 -27.50
CA GLY A 386 25.60 -9.88 -26.99
C GLY A 386 25.91 -9.55 -25.53
N VAL A 387 25.78 -8.27 -25.14
CA VAL A 387 25.99 -7.79 -23.78
C VAL A 387 24.88 -8.28 -22.83
N LEU A 388 23.63 -8.33 -23.29
CA LEU A 388 22.49 -8.65 -22.43
C LEU A 388 22.27 -10.14 -22.20
N ILE A 389 22.57 -10.98 -23.19
CA ILE A 389 22.31 -12.43 -23.14
C ILE A 389 22.88 -13.10 -21.88
N PRO A 390 24.13 -12.84 -21.45
CA PRO A 390 24.67 -13.42 -20.22
C PRO A 390 23.82 -13.13 -18.98
N TYR A 391 23.37 -11.87 -18.84
CA TYR A 391 22.58 -11.43 -17.69
C TYR A 391 21.13 -11.92 -17.74
N LEU A 392 20.56 -12.08 -18.94
CA LEU A 392 19.22 -12.63 -19.14
C LEU A 392 19.16 -14.15 -18.92
N LYS A 393 20.26 -14.87 -19.19
CA LYS A 393 20.36 -16.34 -19.02
C LYS A 393 20.79 -16.77 -17.62
N SER A 394 21.33 -15.87 -16.80
CA SER A 394 21.69 -16.10 -15.41
C SER A 394 20.50 -16.68 -14.62
N LYS A 395 20.53 -18.00 -14.40
CA LYS A 395 19.74 -18.67 -13.35
C LYS A 395 20.60 -18.72 -12.10
N SER A 396 20.03 -18.22 -11.00
CA SER A 396 20.63 -18.05 -9.67
C SER A 396 21.94 -17.28 -9.69
#